data_AF-A0A9P6M5X2-F1
#
_entry.id   AF-A0A9P6M5X2-F1
#
_cell.length_a   1.000
_cell.length_b   1.000
_cell.length_c   1.000
_cell.angle_alpha   90.00
_cell.angle_beta   90.00
_cell.angle_gamma   90.00
#
_symmetry.space_group_name_H-M   'P 1'
#
loop_
_entity.id
_entity.type
_entity.pdbx_description
1 polymer ?
#
loop_
_entity_poly.entity_id
_entity_poly.type
_entity_poly.pdbx_seq_one_letter_code
_entity_poly.pdbx_strand_id
1 'polypeptide(L)'
;MTGGQEIRFPDGCNSLLERCVHLMHTVDPIEKADLTLLLGQQWNRTIEARGQQATQVDFKPMDIGRACPPDKPLRPDNLEFVRPGYGVKVGKAGSLSLANVEQWAIDTALDNMARFGYYTQTTAGTALKDGTGDDQDKELLMPNRFFDDFMQMACDEAKHFKWLSERLEALGARYGDLPVHASIWDSCTDTARSALARMAIVHMTIESRGLDVNPATIARFDRSGDADSAKMLQKIHEDEVTHVQIGHRWFCYLLKKHEGIGSASGAGVGGQANGVDDEGEDSYEFRQVGSAYSEKLEDGSAEEIVDPVEAQRLKRFQEVVKQYFKGSLKPPFNAADREKGGLTKEWYEPLVVIRERTGIKPAAGRRLPSKKEKPTSEAEAVSGTSGAEATELAASVESPVKAEEV
;
A
#
# COMPACT_ATOMS: atom_id res chain seq x y z
N MET A 1 -2.77 27.85 -26.94
CA MET A 1 -3.34 28.25 -25.63
C MET A 1 -4.48 27.29 -25.31
N THR A 2 -4.17 26.11 -24.80
CA THR A 2 -5.18 25.23 -24.21
C THR A 2 -5.40 25.75 -22.79
N GLY A 3 -6.57 26.33 -22.53
CA GLY A 3 -6.91 26.80 -21.18
C GLY A 3 -6.87 25.61 -20.23
N GLY A 4 -5.83 25.55 -19.39
CA GLY A 4 -5.75 24.54 -18.34
C GLY A 4 -6.91 24.79 -17.39
N GLN A 5 -7.85 23.85 -17.28
CA GLN A 5 -8.82 23.88 -16.20
C GLN A 5 -8.04 23.88 -14.88
N GLU A 6 -8.40 24.80 -14.00
CA GLU A 6 -7.87 24.85 -12.65
C GLU A 6 -8.19 23.54 -11.93
N ILE A 7 -7.15 22.85 -11.43
CA ILE A 7 -7.29 21.59 -10.71
C ILE A 7 -8.01 21.90 -9.39
N ARG A 8 -9.17 21.27 -9.19
CA ARG A 8 -10.00 21.49 -8.00
C ARG A 8 -10.85 20.26 -7.70
N PHE A 9 -11.15 20.07 -6.41
CA PHE A 9 -12.14 19.09 -5.99
C PHE A 9 -13.56 19.53 -6.40
N PRO A 10 -14.47 18.58 -6.68
CA PRO A 10 -15.87 18.91 -6.94
C PRO A 10 -16.55 19.60 -5.76
N ASP A 11 -17.58 20.41 -6.06
CA ASP A 11 -18.44 21.02 -5.04
C ASP A 11 -19.09 19.92 -4.17
N GLY A 12 -19.11 20.13 -2.85
CA GLY A 12 -19.66 19.17 -1.88
C GLY A 12 -18.65 18.19 -1.28
N CYS A 13 -17.41 18.13 -1.79
CA CYS A 13 -16.32 17.37 -1.19
C CYS A 13 -15.56 18.26 -0.19
N ASN A 14 -16.04 18.33 1.06
CA ASN A 14 -15.66 19.39 1.99
C ASN A 14 -14.69 18.93 3.09
N SER A 15 -14.66 17.64 3.40
CA SER A 15 -13.80 17.08 4.43
C SER A 15 -12.56 16.38 3.87
N LEU A 16 -11.57 16.14 4.73
CA LEU A 16 -10.38 15.36 4.39
C LEU A 16 -10.76 13.97 3.85
N LEU A 17 -11.59 13.23 4.59
CA LEU A 17 -11.93 11.85 4.24
C LEU A 17 -12.81 11.76 2.99
N GLU A 18 -13.72 12.70 2.77
CA GLU A 18 -14.47 12.79 1.51
C GLU A 18 -13.53 12.97 0.31
N ARG A 19 -12.49 13.81 0.45
CA ARG A 19 -11.49 14.05 -0.60
C ARG A 19 -10.58 12.85 -0.83
N CYS A 20 -10.22 12.11 0.22
CA CYS A 20 -9.52 10.84 0.10
C CYS A 20 -10.33 9.83 -0.73
N VAL A 21 -11.62 9.69 -0.43
CA VAL A 21 -12.51 8.79 -1.18
C VAL A 21 -12.74 9.27 -2.61
N HIS A 22 -12.83 10.58 -2.84
CA HIS A 22 -12.88 11.13 -4.20
C HIS A 22 -11.63 10.74 -5.01
N LEU A 23 -10.44 10.92 -4.45
CA LEU A 23 -9.17 10.54 -5.07
C LEU A 23 -9.10 9.06 -5.43
N MET A 24 -9.61 8.17 -4.56
CA MET A 24 -9.67 6.73 -4.85
C MET A 24 -10.61 6.40 -6.02
N HIS A 25 -11.58 7.27 -6.34
CA HIS A 25 -12.44 7.17 -7.53
C HIS A 25 -11.89 7.94 -8.74
N THR A 26 -10.82 8.73 -8.60
CA THR A 26 -10.16 9.38 -9.74
C THR A 26 -9.45 8.31 -10.58
N VAL A 27 -9.89 8.16 -11.83
CA VAL A 27 -9.38 7.15 -12.77
C VAL A 27 -8.05 7.59 -13.37
N ASP A 28 -7.93 8.86 -13.78
CA ASP A 28 -6.72 9.37 -14.39
C ASP A 28 -5.59 9.48 -13.35
N PRO A 29 -4.44 8.84 -13.59
CA PRO A 29 -3.39 8.73 -12.58
C PRO A 29 -2.63 10.06 -12.38
N ILE A 30 -2.57 10.92 -13.39
CA ILE A 30 -1.94 12.25 -13.30
C ILE A 30 -2.86 13.20 -12.54
N GLU A 31 -4.15 13.23 -12.88
CA GLU A 31 -5.18 13.98 -12.15
C GLU A 31 -5.22 13.57 -10.67
N LYS A 32 -5.18 12.26 -10.38
CA LYS A 32 -5.11 11.76 -9.00
C LYS A 32 -3.89 12.30 -8.26
N ALA A 33 -2.71 12.24 -8.86
CA ALA A 33 -1.50 12.75 -8.23
C ALA A 33 -1.57 14.27 -7.99
N ASP A 34 -2.08 15.03 -8.96
CA ASP A 34 -2.24 16.48 -8.81
C ASP A 34 -3.26 16.88 -7.75
N LEU A 35 -4.42 16.21 -7.72
CA LEU A 35 -5.42 16.42 -6.67
C LEU A 35 -4.89 16.00 -5.29
N THR A 36 -4.05 14.97 -5.21
CA THR A 36 -3.41 14.54 -3.95
C THR A 36 -2.47 15.63 -3.43
N LEU A 37 -1.64 16.22 -4.29
CA LEU A 37 -0.77 17.32 -3.93
C LEU A 37 -1.56 18.58 -3.53
N LEU A 38 -2.67 18.87 -4.23
CA LEU A 38 -3.58 19.96 -3.86
C LEU A 38 -4.20 19.72 -2.47
N LEU A 39 -4.64 18.50 -2.18
CA LEU A 39 -5.17 18.14 -0.87
C LEU A 39 -4.12 18.32 0.22
N GLY A 40 -2.89 17.86 0.01
CA GLY A 40 -1.79 18.07 0.93
C GLY A 40 -1.51 19.54 1.22
N GLN A 41 -1.49 20.40 0.20
CA GLN A 41 -1.34 21.85 0.38
C GLN A 41 -2.46 22.44 1.23
N GLN A 42 -3.72 22.02 1.02
CA GLN A 42 -4.86 22.47 1.81
C GLN A 42 -4.83 21.94 3.24
N TRP A 43 -4.36 20.70 3.43
CA TRP A 43 -4.19 20.09 4.74
C TRP A 43 -3.05 20.73 5.54
N ASN A 44 -1.93 21.09 4.91
CA ASN A 44 -0.83 21.79 5.56
C ASN A 44 -1.27 23.13 6.15
N ARG A 45 -2.15 23.87 5.45
CA ARG A 45 -2.79 25.06 6.04
C ARG A 45 -3.60 24.71 7.30
N THR A 46 -4.32 23.60 7.29
CA THR A 46 -5.04 23.10 8.47
C THR A 46 -4.08 22.79 9.63
N ILE A 47 -2.93 22.18 9.36
CA ILE A 47 -1.88 21.92 10.36
C ILE A 47 -1.33 23.25 10.93
N GLU A 48 -0.98 24.20 10.07
CA GLU A 48 -0.48 25.52 10.48
C GLU A 48 -1.48 26.26 11.38
N ALA A 49 -2.78 26.13 11.09
CA ALA A 49 -3.85 26.75 11.89
C ALA A 49 -4.02 26.11 13.28
N ARG A 50 -3.70 24.82 13.48
CA ARG A 50 -3.82 24.16 14.80
C ARG A 50 -2.88 24.77 15.85
N GLY A 51 -1.74 25.31 15.42
CA GLY A 51 -0.77 25.97 16.29
C GLY A 51 -1.06 27.45 16.55
N GLN A 52 -2.11 28.01 15.95
CA GLN A 52 -2.45 29.43 16.01
C GLN A 52 -3.70 29.69 16.84
N GLN A 53 -3.81 30.90 17.42
CA GLN A 53 -5.04 31.34 18.06
C GLN A 53 -6.14 31.52 16.98
N ALA A 54 -7.39 31.13 17.29
CA ALA A 54 -8.50 31.16 16.34
C ALA A 54 -8.76 32.54 15.68
N THR A 55 -8.32 33.63 16.31
CA THR A 55 -8.42 35.01 15.79
C THR A 55 -7.35 35.39 14.76
N GLN A 56 -6.34 34.53 14.54
CA GLN A 56 -5.20 34.78 13.66
C GLN A 56 -5.29 34.06 12.31
N VAL A 57 -6.26 33.15 12.15
CA VAL A 57 -6.45 32.36 10.93
C VAL A 57 -7.57 32.96 10.10
N ASP A 58 -7.28 33.37 8.87
CA ASP A 58 -8.25 33.99 7.94
C ASP A 58 -9.03 32.96 7.09
N PHE A 59 -8.78 31.67 7.30
CA PHE A 59 -9.48 30.56 6.65
C PHE A 59 -10.03 29.58 7.68
N LYS A 60 -11.06 28.81 7.29
CA LYS A 60 -11.57 27.70 8.10
C LYS A 60 -10.65 26.48 7.91
N PRO A 61 -10.07 25.90 8.98
CA PRO A 61 -9.33 24.63 8.89
C PRO A 61 -10.23 23.51 8.34
N MET A 62 -9.63 22.56 7.61
CA MET A 62 -10.37 21.45 7.03
C MET A 62 -10.81 20.46 8.11
N ASP A 63 -12.09 20.13 8.10
CA ASP A 63 -12.64 19.09 8.97
C ASP A 63 -12.20 17.69 8.47
N ILE A 64 -11.93 16.76 9.39
CA ILE A 64 -11.63 15.36 9.02
C ILE A 64 -12.83 14.74 8.28
N GLY A 65 -14.03 14.90 8.86
CA GLY A 65 -15.30 14.37 8.35
C GLY A 65 -15.36 12.85 8.32
N ARG A 66 -16.27 12.27 7.52
CA ARG A 66 -16.47 10.82 7.42
C ARG A 66 -16.69 10.42 5.96
N ALA A 67 -16.11 9.29 5.56
CA ALA A 67 -16.38 8.70 4.25
C ALA A 67 -16.09 7.19 4.30
N CYS A 68 -16.71 6.44 3.39
CA CYS A 68 -16.43 5.01 3.22
C CYS A 68 -15.58 4.82 1.96
N PRO A 69 -14.31 4.37 2.08
CA PRO A 69 -13.47 4.12 0.92
C PRO A 69 -13.97 2.93 0.10
N PRO A 70 -13.80 2.94 -1.23
CA PRO A 70 -14.16 1.79 -2.06
C PRO A 70 -13.32 0.56 -1.69
N ASP A 71 -13.79 -0.64 -2.01
CA ASP A 71 -13.02 -1.89 -1.82
C ASP A 71 -11.73 -1.90 -2.65
N LYS A 72 -11.77 -1.23 -3.81
CA LYS A 72 -10.63 -1.06 -4.70
C LYS A 72 -10.68 0.30 -5.41
N PRO A 73 -9.60 1.09 -5.38
CA PRO A 73 -9.47 2.31 -6.15
C PRO A 73 -9.64 2.06 -7.64
N LEU A 74 -10.22 3.04 -8.32
CA LEU A 74 -10.35 2.99 -9.76
C LEU A 74 -9.00 3.15 -10.45
N ARG A 75 -8.93 2.57 -11.64
CA ARG A 75 -7.74 2.50 -12.49
C ARG A 75 -8.18 2.61 -13.95
N PRO A 76 -7.32 3.14 -14.84
CA PRO A 76 -7.57 3.13 -16.27
C PRO A 76 -7.75 1.71 -16.83
N ASP A 77 -8.67 1.53 -17.77
CA ASP A 77 -8.98 0.23 -18.38
C ASP A 77 -7.83 -0.32 -19.24
N ASN A 78 -6.87 0.50 -19.64
CA ASN A 78 -5.72 0.10 -20.44
C ASN A 78 -4.60 -0.58 -19.61
N LEU A 79 -4.74 -0.71 -18.29
CA LEU A 79 -3.74 -1.39 -17.46
C LEU A 79 -3.87 -2.92 -17.54
N GLU A 80 -2.82 -3.58 -18.02
CA GLU A 80 -2.70 -5.03 -17.98
C GLU A 80 -2.12 -5.50 -16.62
N PHE A 81 -2.90 -6.28 -15.86
CA PHE A 81 -2.45 -6.85 -14.59
C PHE A 81 -1.88 -8.26 -14.75
N VAL A 82 -0.65 -8.47 -14.27
CA VAL A 82 0.05 -9.75 -14.24
C VAL A 82 0.39 -10.18 -12.81
N ARG A 83 0.61 -11.49 -12.62
CA ARG A 83 1.07 -12.02 -11.34
C ARG A 83 2.52 -11.60 -11.07
N PRO A 84 2.90 -11.35 -9.81
CA PRO A 84 4.29 -11.12 -9.44
C PRO A 84 5.22 -12.22 -10.00
N GLY A 85 6.32 -11.82 -10.64
CA GLY A 85 7.29 -12.73 -11.25
C GLY A 85 6.99 -13.17 -12.70
N TYR A 86 5.85 -12.78 -13.27
CA TYR A 86 5.47 -13.08 -14.66
C TYR A 86 5.62 -11.88 -15.62
N GLY A 87 6.48 -10.92 -15.28
CA GLY A 87 6.74 -9.75 -16.12
C GLY A 87 7.50 -10.08 -17.42
N VAL A 88 7.14 -9.39 -18.50
CA VAL A 88 7.91 -9.38 -19.75
C VAL A 88 9.29 -8.75 -19.46
N LYS A 89 10.35 -9.24 -20.12
CA LYS A 89 11.67 -8.55 -20.09
C LYS A 89 11.56 -7.23 -20.85
N VAL A 90 11.05 -6.21 -20.18
CA VAL A 90 11.10 -4.84 -20.67
C VAL A 90 12.52 -4.33 -20.45
N GLY A 91 13.12 -3.63 -21.43
CA GLY A 91 14.51 -3.16 -21.40
C GLY A 91 14.82 -2.15 -20.28
N LYS A 92 15.49 -1.03 -20.58
CA LYS A 92 15.79 0.00 -19.55
C LYS A 92 14.53 0.50 -18.81
N ALA A 93 13.37 0.50 -19.49
CA ALA A 93 12.07 0.87 -18.96
C ALA A 93 11.43 -0.15 -17.99
N GLY A 94 11.90 -1.41 -17.93
CA GLY A 94 11.30 -2.42 -17.03
C GLY A 94 11.43 -2.10 -15.55
N SER A 95 12.49 -1.37 -15.19
CA SER A 95 12.69 -0.82 -13.86
C SER A 95 11.69 0.29 -13.49
N LEU A 96 10.98 0.87 -14.46
CA LEU A 96 10.08 2.01 -14.25
C LEU A 96 8.61 1.60 -14.14
N SER A 97 8.32 0.29 -14.06
CA SER A 97 7.02 -0.23 -13.59
C SER A 97 6.68 0.20 -12.14
N LEU A 98 7.64 0.82 -11.44
CA LEU A 98 7.48 1.45 -10.14
C LEU A 98 6.40 2.54 -10.13
N ALA A 99 6.10 3.21 -11.25
CA ALA A 99 5.04 4.21 -11.27
C ALA A 99 3.68 3.64 -10.82
N ASN A 100 3.37 2.38 -11.15
CA ASN A 100 2.15 1.74 -10.65
C ASN A 100 2.24 1.37 -9.18
N VAL A 101 3.44 1.05 -8.66
CA VAL A 101 3.66 0.88 -7.23
C VAL A 101 3.29 2.16 -6.49
N GLU A 102 3.76 3.32 -6.95
CA GLU A 102 3.44 4.60 -6.30
C GLU A 102 1.96 4.96 -6.40
N GLN A 103 1.27 4.63 -7.51
CA GLN A 103 -0.19 4.79 -7.58
C GLN A 103 -0.91 3.95 -6.52
N TRP A 104 -0.45 2.73 -6.24
CA TRP A 104 -1.00 1.94 -5.14
C TRP A 104 -0.61 2.49 -3.78
N ALA A 105 0.56 3.11 -3.64
CA ALA A 105 1.01 3.72 -2.40
C ALA A 105 0.20 4.98 -2.05
N ILE A 106 -0.08 5.85 -3.03
CA ILE A 106 -1.03 6.99 -2.89
C ILE A 106 -2.36 6.48 -2.35
N ASP A 107 -2.99 5.51 -3.04
CA ASP A 107 -4.28 4.99 -2.62
C ASP A 107 -4.22 4.30 -1.26
N THR A 108 -3.11 3.65 -0.92
CA THR A 108 -2.92 3.00 0.37
C THR A 108 -2.91 4.02 1.50
N ALA A 109 -2.20 5.14 1.33
CA ALA A 109 -2.18 6.21 2.31
C ALA A 109 -3.56 6.85 2.50
N LEU A 110 -4.27 7.11 1.39
CA LEU A 110 -5.65 7.61 1.41
C LEU A 110 -6.63 6.62 2.07
N ASP A 111 -6.50 5.32 1.76
CA ASP A 111 -7.30 4.25 2.36
C ASP A 111 -7.06 4.14 3.86
N ASN A 112 -5.83 4.32 4.34
CA ASN A 112 -5.56 4.27 5.78
C ASN A 112 -6.30 5.40 6.51
N MET A 113 -6.28 6.62 5.96
CA MET A 113 -7.03 7.75 6.53
C MET A 113 -8.54 7.50 6.49
N ALA A 114 -9.09 7.11 5.35
CA ALA A 114 -10.54 6.92 5.20
C ALA A 114 -11.08 5.71 5.96
N ARG A 115 -10.34 4.59 5.95
CA ARG A 115 -10.79 3.31 6.53
C ARG A 115 -10.52 3.20 8.02
N PHE A 116 -9.39 3.74 8.49
CA PHE A 116 -8.95 3.60 9.87
C PHE A 116 -8.94 4.91 10.65
N GLY A 117 -9.37 6.02 10.05
CA GLY A 117 -9.51 7.30 10.75
C GLY A 117 -10.43 7.22 11.97
N TYR A 118 -11.47 6.40 11.92
CA TYR A 118 -12.32 6.03 13.06
C TYR A 118 -12.18 4.52 13.31
N TYR A 119 -11.36 4.14 14.28
CA TYR A 119 -10.99 2.74 14.49
C TYR A 119 -11.11 2.31 15.96
N THR A 120 -11.72 1.14 16.16
CA THR A 120 -11.64 0.39 17.41
C THR A 120 -11.43 -1.09 17.13
N GLN A 121 -10.41 -1.67 17.75
CA GLN A 121 -10.19 -3.11 17.73
C GLN A 121 -10.81 -3.71 18.98
N THR A 122 -11.87 -4.51 18.80
CA THR A 122 -12.41 -5.36 19.86
C THR A 122 -11.56 -6.62 20.00
N THR A 123 -11.41 -7.13 21.22
CA THR A 123 -10.65 -8.34 21.57
C THR A 123 -11.13 -9.60 20.82
N ALA A 124 -12.32 -9.56 20.21
CA ALA A 124 -12.95 -10.64 19.45
C ALA A 124 -12.86 -10.47 17.91
N GLY A 125 -12.06 -9.52 17.41
CA GLY A 125 -11.97 -9.22 15.98
C GLY A 125 -12.74 -7.95 15.60
N THR A 126 -11.98 -6.98 15.11
CA THR A 126 -12.32 -5.85 14.22
C THR A 126 -13.81 -5.51 14.08
N ALA A 127 -14.27 -4.52 14.83
CA ALA A 127 -15.53 -3.85 14.53
C ALA A 127 -15.21 -2.43 14.04
N LEU A 128 -15.29 -2.24 12.72
CA LEU A 128 -15.62 -0.93 12.15
C LEU A 128 -17.02 -0.61 12.70
N LYS A 129 -17.11 0.06 13.86
CA LYS A 129 -18.40 0.57 14.30
C LYS A 129 -18.74 1.72 13.37
N ASP A 130 -19.85 1.59 12.65
CA ASP A 130 -20.54 2.71 12.05
C ASP A 130 -20.87 3.67 13.20
N GLY A 131 -20.00 4.66 13.41
CA GLY A 131 -20.16 5.66 14.45
C GLY A 131 -21.49 6.39 14.25
N THR A 132 -22.30 6.46 15.29
CA THR A 132 -23.68 6.99 15.22
C THR A 132 -23.71 8.52 15.14
N GLY A 133 -22.56 9.22 15.16
CA GLY A 133 -22.48 10.67 15.15
C GLY A 133 -22.53 11.33 16.54
N ASP A 134 -22.54 10.54 17.62
CA ASP A 134 -22.61 11.04 19.00
C ASP A 134 -21.21 11.12 19.66
N ASP A 135 -21.11 11.68 20.87
CA ASP A 135 -19.85 11.87 21.64
C ASP A 135 -18.98 10.59 21.79
N GLN A 136 -19.52 9.40 21.54
CA GLN A 136 -18.78 8.12 21.47
C GLN A 136 -17.78 8.07 20.30
N ASP A 137 -17.96 8.89 19.26
CA ASP A 137 -17.09 8.91 18.08
C ASP A 137 -15.72 9.50 18.35
N LYS A 138 -15.58 10.35 19.37
CA LYS A 138 -14.30 10.97 19.75
C LYS A 138 -13.29 9.94 20.26
N GLU A 139 -13.75 8.90 20.95
CA GLU A 139 -12.86 7.83 21.43
C GLU A 139 -12.33 6.93 20.29
N LEU A 140 -13.09 6.87 19.19
CA LEU A 140 -12.79 6.07 18.01
C LEU A 140 -11.85 6.80 17.03
N LEU A 141 -11.85 8.13 17.04
CA LEU A 141 -11.04 8.93 16.13
C LEU A 141 -9.54 8.72 16.41
N MET A 142 -8.76 8.50 15.36
CA MET A 142 -7.31 8.48 15.43
C MET A 142 -6.76 9.89 15.71
N PRO A 143 -5.59 10.04 16.36
CA PRO A 143 -5.01 11.35 16.62
C PRO A 143 -4.76 12.14 15.32
N ASN A 144 -4.75 13.48 15.40
CA ASN A 144 -4.50 14.35 14.23
C ASN A 144 -3.23 13.96 13.46
N ARG A 145 -2.18 13.58 14.19
CA ARG A 145 -0.90 13.14 13.63
C ARG A 145 -1.05 11.96 12.65
N PHE A 146 -2.05 11.10 12.82
CA PHE A 146 -2.30 9.97 11.90
C PHE A 146 -2.62 10.46 10.50
N PHE A 147 -3.49 11.47 10.42
CA PHE A 147 -3.87 12.11 9.18
C PHE A 147 -2.72 12.92 8.60
N ASP A 148 -1.94 13.60 9.45
CA ASP A 148 -0.78 14.37 9.00
C ASP A 148 0.28 13.46 8.36
N ASP A 149 0.61 12.33 9.01
CA ASP A 149 1.58 11.36 8.50
C ASP A 149 1.14 10.73 7.19
N PHE A 150 -0.10 10.23 7.10
CA PHE A 150 -0.58 9.59 5.87
C PHE A 150 -0.87 10.59 4.76
N MET A 151 -1.18 11.86 5.08
CA MET A 151 -1.24 12.91 4.07
C MET A 151 0.14 13.23 3.50
N GLN A 152 1.16 13.32 4.36
CA GLN A 152 2.54 13.51 3.93
C GLN A 152 2.99 12.37 3.01
N MET A 153 2.80 11.12 3.43
CA MET A 153 3.10 9.93 2.62
C MET A 153 2.35 9.99 1.27
N ALA A 154 1.04 10.24 1.26
CA ALA A 154 0.29 10.36 0.01
C ALA A 154 0.87 11.42 -0.94
N CYS A 155 1.35 12.54 -0.41
CA CYS A 155 2.01 13.58 -1.18
C CYS A 155 3.38 13.17 -1.72
N ASP A 156 4.16 12.43 -0.95
CA ASP A 156 5.47 11.92 -1.37
C ASP A 156 5.31 10.91 -2.50
N GLU A 157 4.37 9.97 -2.36
CA GLU A 157 4.05 9.00 -3.42
C GLU A 157 3.48 9.66 -4.69
N ALA A 158 2.71 10.74 -4.55
CA ALA A 158 2.26 11.53 -5.69
C ALA A 158 3.43 12.19 -6.43
N LYS A 159 4.46 12.69 -5.72
CA LYS A 159 5.68 13.23 -6.34
C LYS A 159 6.48 12.10 -7.01
N HIS A 160 6.66 10.98 -6.33
CA HIS A 160 7.37 9.80 -6.84
C HIS A 160 6.75 9.32 -8.13
N PHE A 161 5.42 9.17 -8.14
CA PHE A 161 4.65 8.80 -9.32
C PHE A 161 4.90 9.75 -10.49
N LYS A 162 4.83 11.07 -10.25
CA LYS A 162 5.03 12.07 -11.30
C LYS A 162 6.45 12.03 -11.86
N TRP A 163 7.48 11.94 -11.01
CA TRP A 163 8.87 11.81 -11.48
C TRP A 163 9.08 10.54 -12.29
N LEU A 164 8.54 9.41 -11.83
CA LEU A 164 8.63 8.13 -12.55
C LEU A 164 7.88 8.16 -13.89
N SER A 165 6.73 8.83 -13.94
CA SER A 165 5.94 8.99 -15.16
C SER A 165 6.64 9.87 -16.18
N GLU A 166 7.20 11.01 -15.76
CA GLU A 166 8.04 11.86 -16.60
C GLU A 166 9.27 11.09 -17.11
N ARG A 167 9.89 10.25 -16.26
CA ARG A 167 11.03 9.44 -16.66
C ARG A 167 10.65 8.34 -17.65
N LEU A 168 9.49 7.70 -17.48
CA LEU A 168 8.94 6.74 -18.46
C LEU A 168 8.78 7.38 -19.83
N GLU A 169 8.18 8.57 -19.88
CA GLU A 169 7.97 9.31 -21.12
C GLU A 169 9.28 9.67 -21.81
N ALA A 170 10.28 10.13 -21.05
CA ALA A 170 11.62 10.41 -21.55
C ALA A 170 12.31 9.17 -22.15
N LEU A 171 11.92 7.95 -21.74
CA LEU A 171 12.41 6.69 -22.28
C LEU A 171 11.50 6.10 -23.37
N GLY A 172 10.47 6.82 -23.81
CA GLY A 172 9.58 6.43 -24.89
C GLY A 172 8.47 5.45 -24.51
N ALA A 173 8.11 5.38 -23.23
CA ALA A 173 6.98 4.61 -22.72
C ALA A 173 6.05 5.51 -21.88
N ARG A 174 4.84 5.06 -21.60
CA ARG A 174 3.87 5.77 -20.75
C ARG A 174 3.35 4.86 -19.66
N TYR A 175 2.76 5.47 -18.64
CA TYR A 175 1.99 4.71 -17.66
C TYR A 175 0.86 3.94 -18.35
N GLY A 176 0.83 2.62 -18.13
CA GLY A 176 -0.09 1.70 -18.80
C GLY A 176 0.47 0.95 -20.00
N ASP A 177 1.62 1.35 -20.56
CA ASP A 177 2.23 0.64 -21.70
C ASP A 177 2.87 -0.69 -21.30
N LEU A 178 3.18 -0.87 -20.01
CA LEU A 178 3.84 -2.06 -19.47
C LEU A 178 2.91 -2.80 -18.52
N PRO A 179 2.92 -4.15 -18.52
CA PRO A 179 2.16 -4.92 -17.55
C PRO A 179 2.57 -4.61 -16.11
N VAL A 180 1.59 -4.53 -15.21
CA VAL A 180 1.77 -4.15 -13.81
C VAL A 180 1.24 -5.22 -12.86
N HIS A 181 1.59 -5.14 -11.57
CA HIS A 181 1.02 -5.99 -10.52
C HIS A 181 0.30 -5.15 -9.47
N ALA A 182 -0.63 -5.77 -8.74
CA ALA A 182 -1.42 -5.12 -7.69
C ALA A 182 -1.07 -5.63 -6.28
N SER A 183 0.13 -6.18 -6.09
CA SER A 183 0.48 -6.90 -4.84
C SER A 183 0.38 -6.07 -3.56
N ILE A 184 0.60 -4.75 -3.64
CA ILE A 184 0.37 -3.84 -2.51
C ILE A 184 -1.11 -3.82 -2.17
N TRP A 185 -1.97 -3.57 -3.16
CA TRP A 185 -3.41 -3.53 -2.95
C TRP A 185 -4.02 -4.87 -2.56
N ASP A 186 -3.48 -5.99 -3.06
CA ASP A 186 -3.87 -7.32 -2.61
C ASP A 186 -3.64 -7.46 -1.10
N SER A 187 -2.51 -6.96 -0.60
CA SER A 187 -2.19 -6.93 0.83
C SER A 187 -3.08 -5.95 1.59
N CYS A 188 -3.44 -4.81 0.97
CA CYS A 188 -4.43 -3.89 1.53
C CYS A 188 -5.79 -4.56 1.69
N THR A 189 -6.24 -5.30 0.68
CA THR A 189 -7.50 -6.05 0.71
C THR A 189 -7.50 -7.09 1.82
N ASP A 190 -6.43 -7.89 1.93
CA ASP A 190 -6.28 -8.91 2.98
C ASP A 190 -6.28 -8.33 4.40
N THR A 191 -5.81 -7.10 4.56
CA THR A 191 -5.69 -6.40 5.85
C THR A 191 -6.76 -5.34 6.08
N ALA A 192 -7.75 -5.21 5.19
CA ALA A 192 -8.74 -4.11 5.19
C ALA A 192 -9.55 -4.02 6.49
N ARG A 193 -9.61 -5.09 7.28
CA ARG A 193 -10.33 -5.11 8.56
C ARG A 193 -9.44 -4.78 9.77
N SER A 194 -8.12 -4.81 9.65
CA SER A 194 -7.20 -4.60 10.78
C SER A 194 -6.16 -3.56 10.45
N ALA A 195 -6.29 -2.38 11.06
CA ALA A 195 -5.30 -1.30 10.97
C ALA A 195 -3.91 -1.80 11.42
N LEU A 196 -3.87 -2.59 12.49
CA LEU A 196 -2.64 -3.18 13.03
C LEU A 196 -1.97 -4.11 12.01
N ALA A 197 -2.75 -4.98 11.35
CA ALA A 197 -2.22 -5.83 10.27
C ALA A 197 -1.77 -5.00 9.07
N ARG A 198 -2.50 -3.93 8.72
CA ARG A 198 -2.13 -3.03 7.62
C ARG A 198 -0.77 -2.38 7.87
N MET A 199 -0.53 -1.85 9.08
CA MET A 199 0.74 -1.23 9.46
C MET A 199 1.90 -2.23 9.36
N ALA A 200 1.72 -3.43 9.92
CA ALA A 200 2.77 -4.46 9.90
C ALA A 200 3.10 -4.95 8.49
N ILE A 201 2.09 -5.19 7.66
CA ILE A 201 2.26 -5.85 6.36
C ILE A 201 2.65 -4.87 5.27
N VAL A 202 1.93 -3.76 5.15
CA VAL A 202 2.18 -2.83 4.05
C VAL A 202 3.34 -1.93 4.41
N HIS A 203 3.21 -1.15 5.49
CA HIS A 203 4.20 -0.11 5.83
C HIS A 203 5.51 -0.65 6.41
N MET A 204 5.46 -1.67 7.27
CA MET A 204 6.68 -2.19 7.90
C MET A 204 7.33 -3.35 7.13
N THR A 205 6.57 -4.10 6.31
CA THR A 205 7.11 -5.27 5.58
C THR A 205 7.31 -4.98 4.10
N ILE A 206 6.31 -4.40 3.41
CA ILE A 206 6.39 -4.14 1.96
C ILE A 206 7.23 -2.89 1.68
N GLU A 207 7.03 -1.77 2.36
CA GLU A 207 7.85 -0.56 2.11
C GLU A 207 9.31 -0.78 2.50
N SER A 208 9.56 -1.52 3.59
CA SER A 208 10.91 -1.94 3.97
C SER A 208 11.60 -2.82 2.92
N ARG A 209 10.88 -3.37 1.94
CA ARG A 209 11.47 -4.07 0.80
C ARG A 209 12.01 -3.09 -0.25
N GLY A 210 11.41 -1.91 -0.38
CA GLY A 210 11.96 -0.80 -1.18
C GLY A 210 13.37 -0.46 -0.71
N LEU A 211 13.56 -0.32 0.61
CA LEU A 211 14.88 -0.05 1.23
C LEU A 211 15.96 -1.09 0.88
N ASP A 212 15.58 -2.36 0.66
CA ASP A 212 16.50 -3.43 0.30
C ASP A 212 16.83 -3.45 -1.20
N VAL A 213 15.85 -3.11 -2.04
CA VAL A 213 15.92 -3.27 -3.51
C VAL A 213 16.47 -2.03 -4.20
N ASN A 214 16.15 -0.84 -3.68
CA ASN A 214 16.52 0.44 -4.28
C ASN A 214 18.04 0.62 -4.43
N PRO A 215 18.90 0.32 -3.43
CA PRO A 215 20.35 0.52 -3.57
C PRO A 215 20.96 -0.25 -4.76
N ALA A 216 20.54 -1.50 -4.96
CA ALA A 216 21.01 -2.31 -6.08
C ALA A 216 20.52 -1.77 -7.44
N THR A 217 19.31 -1.21 -7.47
CA THR A 217 18.69 -0.62 -8.65
C THR A 217 19.35 0.70 -9.02
N ILE A 218 19.61 1.57 -8.04
CA ILE A 218 20.37 2.83 -8.18
C ILE A 218 21.76 2.54 -8.77
N ALA A 219 22.50 1.62 -8.15
CA ALA A 219 23.84 1.24 -8.64
C ALA A 219 23.81 0.65 -10.07
N ARG A 220 22.70 0.03 -10.48
CA ARG A 220 22.52 -0.46 -11.85
C ARG A 220 22.33 0.70 -12.83
N PHE A 221 21.54 1.71 -12.47
CA PHE A 221 21.37 2.91 -13.29
C PHE A 221 22.68 3.67 -13.47
N ASP A 222 23.45 3.86 -12.39
CA ASP A 222 24.78 4.49 -12.45
C ASP A 222 25.73 3.76 -13.40
N ARG A 223 25.85 2.43 -13.27
CA ARG A 223 26.67 1.61 -14.18
C ARG A 223 26.23 1.67 -15.64
N SER A 224 24.96 1.99 -15.88
CA SER A 224 24.40 2.13 -17.23
C SER A 224 24.48 3.56 -17.80
N GLY A 225 25.04 4.50 -17.04
CA GLY A 225 25.15 5.91 -17.40
C GLY A 225 23.85 6.69 -17.30
N ASP A 226 22.86 6.18 -16.55
CA ASP A 226 21.55 6.82 -16.36
C ASP A 226 21.48 7.54 -15.01
N ALA A 227 22.22 8.66 -14.91
CA ALA A 227 22.32 9.44 -13.68
C ALA A 227 20.98 10.06 -13.25
N ASP A 228 20.09 10.38 -14.19
CA ASP A 228 18.78 10.97 -13.90
C ASP A 228 17.88 9.97 -13.16
N SER A 229 17.80 8.72 -13.65
CA SER A 229 17.04 7.67 -12.98
C SER A 229 17.64 7.32 -11.61
N ALA A 230 18.97 7.30 -11.50
CA ALA A 230 19.66 7.03 -10.23
C ALA A 230 19.36 8.12 -9.18
N LYS A 231 19.49 9.40 -9.55
CA LYS A 231 19.23 10.53 -8.66
C LYS A 231 17.78 10.61 -8.22
N MET A 232 16.84 10.33 -9.11
CA MET A 232 15.42 10.26 -8.79
C MET A 232 15.14 9.14 -7.78
N LEU A 233 15.63 7.92 -8.04
CA LEU A 233 15.40 6.77 -7.16
C LEU A 233 16.10 6.92 -5.80
N GLN A 234 17.21 7.67 -5.74
CA GLN A 234 17.87 8.02 -4.48
C GLN A 234 16.96 8.88 -3.59
N LYS A 235 16.22 9.84 -4.16
CA LYS A 235 15.25 10.64 -3.39
C LYS A 235 14.10 9.79 -2.89
N ILE A 236 13.53 8.96 -3.76
CA ILE A 236 12.46 8.01 -3.38
C ILE A 236 12.94 7.14 -2.20
N HIS A 237 14.14 6.59 -2.29
CA HIS A 237 14.74 5.78 -1.22
C HIS A 237 14.91 6.53 0.11
N GLU A 238 15.21 7.82 0.08
CA GLU A 238 15.30 8.64 1.30
C GLU A 238 13.93 8.82 1.96
N ASP A 239 12.88 9.02 1.17
CA ASP A 239 11.51 9.17 1.64
C ASP A 239 10.94 7.84 2.20
N GLU A 240 11.32 6.69 1.63
CA GLU A 240 10.91 5.35 2.11
C GLU A 240 11.25 5.08 3.59
N VAL A 241 12.34 5.67 4.10
CA VAL A 241 12.71 5.52 5.52
C VAL A 241 11.63 6.12 6.42
N THR A 242 11.10 7.27 6.03
CA THR A 242 10.02 7.95 6.75
C THR A 242 8.71 7.16 6.64
N HIS A 243 8.46 6.52 5.49
CA HIS A 243 7.27 5.67 5.29
C HIS A 243 7.26 4.47 6.24
N VAL A 244 8.40 3.80 6.38
CA VAL A 244 8.57 2.70 7.36
C VAL A 244 8.40 3.21 8.79
N GLN A 245 8.94 4.39 9.11
CA GLN A 245 8.81 5.01 10.42
C GLN A 245 7.35 5.32 10.78
N ILE A 246 6.55 5.80 9.83
CA ILE A 246 5.11 6.04 9.98
C ILE A 246 4.41 4.71 10.31
N GLY A 247 4.70 3.64 9.55
CA GLY A 247 4.16 2.31 9.80
C GLY A 247 4.47 1.81 11.21
N HIS A 248 5.74 1.89 11.62
CA HIS A 248 6.20 1.48 12.94
C HIS A 248 5.51 2.27 14.07
N ARG A 249 5.43 3.61 13.95
CA ARG A 249 4.76 4.48 14.93
C ARG A 249 3.31 4.06 15.16
N TRP A 250 2.54 3.92 14.09
CA TRP A 250 1.12 3.60 14.19
C TRP A 250 0.87 2.15 14.61
N PHE A 251 1.75 1.22 14.24
CA PHE A 251 1.73 -0.14 14.78
C PHE A 251 1.90 -0.14 16.31
N CYS A 252 2.92 0.56 16.82
CA CYS A 252 3.18 0.67 18.27
C CYS A 252 2.05 1.40 19.01
N TYR A 253 1.47 2.45 18.42
CA TYR A 253 0.30 3.14 18.97
C TYR A 253 -0.89 2.20 19.10
N LEU A 254 -1.23 1.44 18.04
CA LEU A 254 -2.36 0.52 18.03
C LEU A 254 -2.17 -0.63 19.03
N LEU A 255 -0.94 -1.13 19.18
CA LEU A 255 -0.59 -2.12 20.20
C LEU A 255 -0.84 -1.59 21.63
N LYS A 256 -0.40 -0.36 21.91
CA LYS A 256 -0.64 0.28 23.20
C LYS A 256 -2.13 0.48 23.45
N LYS A 257 -2.86 1.04 22.47
CA LYS A 257 -4.28 1.41 22.60
C LYS A 257 -5.21 0.20 22.71
N HIS A 258 -4.96 -0.87 21.95
CA HIS A 258 -5.92 -1.98 21.82
C HIS A 258 -5.48 -3.30 22.44
N GLU A 259 -4.17 -3.54 22.55
CA GLU A 259 -3.63 -4.78 23.14
C GLU A 259 -2.97 -4.52 24.51
N GLY A 260 -2.88 -3.26 24.97
CA GLY A 260 -2.24 -2.87 26.23
C GLY A 260 -0.71 -2.99 26.20
N ILE A 261 -0.12 -3.28 25.04
CA ILE A 261 1.32 -3.48 24.86
C ILE A 261 1.97 -2.10 24.69
N GLY A 262 2.35 -1.47 25.80
CA GLY A 262 2.96 -0.13 25.78
C GLY A 262 2.95 0.65 27.09
N SER A 263 2.33 0.11 28.15
CA SER A 263 2.38 0.70 29.49
C SER A 263 3.34 -0.08 30.36
N ALA A 264 4.44 0.55 30.77
CA ALA A 264 5.21 0.04 31.90
C ALA A 264 4.36 0.25 33.16
N SER A 265 3.68 -0.78 33.64
CA SER A 265 3.15 -0.78 35.00
C SER A 265 3.61 -2.03 35.74
N GLY A 266 4.68 -1.83 36.52
CA GLY A 266 4.75 -2.49 37.81
C GLY A 266 3.63 -1.94 38.69
N ALA A 267 2.70 -2.82 39.07
CA ALA A 267 1.84 -2.81 40.26
C ALA A 267 1.17 -1.49 40.74
N GLY A 268 -0.17 -1.50 40.82
CA GLY A 268 -0.86 -0.96 42.00
C GLY A 268 -2.09 -0.08 41.79
N VAL A 269 -3.26 -0.68 42.05
CA VAL A 269 -4.49 -0.10 42.65
C VAL A 269 -5.34 0.85 41.78
N GLY A 270 -6.62 0.51 41.72
CA GLY A 270 -7.65 1.18 40.94
C GLY A 270 -7.87 2.65 41.29
N GLY A 271 -8.14 3.42 40.24
CA GLY A 271 -8.69 4.77 40.26
C GLY A 271 -9.62 4.92 39.07
N GLN A 272 -10.79 5.50 39.30
CA GLN A 272 -11.87 5.69 38.33
C GLN A 272 -11.40 6.53 37.13
N ALA A 273 -11.80 6.12 35.93
CA ALA A 273 -11.66 6.91 34.71
C ALA A 273 -12.55 8.16 34.80
N ASN A 274 -11.94 9.31 35.00
CA ASN A 274 -12.52 10.64 34.82
C ASN A 274 -11.39 11.57 34.36
N GLY A 275 -11.62 12.27 33.25
CA GLY A 275 -10.68 13.23 32.67
C GLY A 275 -10.07 12.69 31.38
N VAL A 276 -10.56 13.19 30.24
CA VAL A 276 -9.81 13.17 28.98
C VAL A 276 -8.70 14.20 29.18
N ASP A 277 -7.65 13.77 29.86
CA ASP A 277 -6.46 14.58 30.01
C ASP A 277 -5.65 14.42 28.73
N ASP A 278 -5.46 15.57 28.08
CA ASP A 278 -4.56 15.92 26.99
C ASP A 278 -3.08 15.65 27.37
N GLU A 279 -2.78 14.43 27.81
CA GLU A 279 -1.42 14.01 28.14
C GLU A 279 -0.69 13.54 26.88
N GLY A 280 -0.13 14.53 26.18
CA GLY A 280 1.09 14.39 25.38
C GLY A 280 0.96 13.62 24.07
N GLU A 281 0.34 14.24 23.06
CA GLU A 281 0.33 13.80 21.66
C GLU A 281 1.74 13.54 21.06
N ASP A 282 2.80 14.01 21.73
CA ASP A 282 4.20 14.00 21.26
C ASP A 282 5.12 13.00 22.00
N SER A 283 4.63 12.21 22.95
CA SER A 283 5.53 11.43 23.82
C SER A 283 6.06 10.13 23.22
N TYR A 284 5.75 9.80 21.95
CA TYR A 284 6.51 8.76 21.25
C TYR A 284 7.83 9.37 20.75
N GLU A 285 8.69 9.75 21.70
CA GLU A 285 10.09 9.96 21.40
C GLU A 285 10.63 8.65 20.82
N PHE A 286 11.23 8.77 19.64
CA PHE A 286 12.05 7.73 19.03
C PHE A 286 13.20 7.42 20.01
N ARG A 287 12.97 6.53 20.98
CA ARG A 287 14.08 5.90 21.71
C ARG A 287 14.78 5.03 20.69
N GLN A 288 16.05 5.36 20.46
CA GLN A 288 16.97 4.57 19.67
C GLN A 288 16.79 3.10 20.05
N VAL A 289 16.32 2.32 19.07
CA VAL A 289 15.92 0.94 19.25
C VAL A 289 17.17 0.14 19.65
N GLY A 290 17.09 -0.58 20.76
CA GLY A 290 18.20 -1.41 21.24
C GLY A 290 18.93 -0.96 22.49
N SER A 291 18.35 -0.13 23.37
CA SER A 291 18.85 -0.09 24.74
C SER A 291 18.40 -1.35 25.48
N ALA A 292 18.95 -2.50 25.11
CA ALA A 292 19.21 -3.50 26.12
C ALA A 292 20.07 -2.80 27.18
N TYR A 293 19.50 -2.54 28.35
CA TYR A 293 20.31 -2.07 29.44
C TYR A 293 21.15 -3.27 29.89
N SER A 294 22.46 -3.16 29.69
CA SER A 294 23.40 -4.12 30.25
C SER A 294 23.39 -3.92 31.77
N GLU A 295 22.71 -4.80 32.50
CA GLU A 295 22.85 -4.83 33.95
C GLU A 295 24.11 -5.65 34.25
N LYS A 296 25.07 -5.04 34.95
CA LYS A 296 26.24 -5.77 35.44
C LYS A 296 25.80 -6.64 36.59
N LEU A 297 25.80 -7.95 36.39
CA LEU A 297 25.60 -8.92 37.46
C LEU A 297 26.79 -8.87 38.42
N GLU A 298 26.59 -9.30 39.67
CA GLU A 298 27.60 -9.26 40.74
C GLU A 298 28.89 -10.05 40.38
N ASP A 299 28.80 -10.98 39.43
CA ASP A 299 29.92 -11.79 38.92
C ASP A 299 30.69 -11.12 37.77
N GLY A 300 30.30 -9.92 37.35
CA GLY A 300 30.93 -9.17 36.26
C GLY A 300 30.45 -9.56 34.86
N SER A 301 29.51 -10.51 34.74
CA SER A 301 28.81 -10.76 33.48
C SER A 301 27.75 -9.69 33.21
N ALA A 302 27.49 -9.42 31.93
CA ALA A 302 26.42 -8.52 31.50
C ALA A 302 25.32 -9.37 30.87
N GLU A 303 24.11 -9.30 31.43
CA GLU A 303 22.93 -9.92 30.82
C GLU A 303 22.20 -8.87 29.98
N GLU A 304 21.85 -9.24 28.75
CA GLU A 304 21.17 -8.36 27.81
C GLU A 304 19.66 -8.39 28.10
N ILE A 305 19.18 -7.42 28.88
CA ILE A 305 17.76 -7.34 29.24
C ILE A 305 17.00 -6.69 28.09
N VAL A 306 16.30 -7.51 27.30
CA VAL A 306 15.35 -7.01 26.30
C VAL A 306 14.14 -6.43 27.03
N ASP A 307 13.79 -5.17 26.74
CA ASP A 307 12.57 -4.53 27.25
C ASP A 307 11.36 -5.45 27.04
N PRO A 308 10.65 -5.89 28.11
CA PRO A 308 9.50 -6.77 28.00
C PRO A 308 8.38 -6.24 27.10
N VAL A 309 8.24 -4.92 26.99
CA VAL A 309 7.27 -4.29 26.08
C VAL A 309 7.71 -4.47 24.63
N GLU A 310 8.99 -4.26 24.35
CA GLU A 310 9.55 -4.41 23.01
C GLU A 310 9.52 -5.88 22.56
N ALA A 311 9.84 -6.81 23.44
CA ALA A 311 9.71 -8.24 23.18
C ALA A 311 8.27 -8.63 22.78
N GLN A 312 7.25 -8.03 23.42
CA GLN A 312 5.85 -8.24 23.06
C GLN A 312 5.51 -7.65 21.68
N ARG A 313 5.99 -6.45 21.37
CA ARG A 313 5.80 -5.80 20.06
C ARG A 313 6.41 -6.63 18.93
N LEU A 314 7.66 -7.05 19.11
CA LEU A 314 8.40 -7.91 18.18
C LEU A 314 7.63 -9.21 17.91
N LYS A 315 7.25 -9.91 18.98
CA LYS A 315 6.48 -11.15 18.88
C LYS A 315 5.18 -10.92 18.12
N ARG A 316 4.44 -9.86 18.46
CA ARG A 316 3.15 -9.57 17.86
C ARG A 316 3.26 -9.23 16.38
N PHE A 317 4.26 -8.43 16.00
CA PHE A 317 4.58 -8.18 14.59
C PHE A 317 4.89 -9.46 13.83
N GLN A 318 5.75 -10.31 14.38
CA GLN A 318 6.12 -11.56 13.74
C GLN A 318 4.92 -12.50 13.55
N GLU A 319 3.99 -12.56 14.50
CA GLU A 319 2.72 -13.30 14.37
C GLU A 319 1.86 -12.75 13.23
N VAL A 320 1.70 -11.43 13.18
CA VAL A 320 0.91 -10.75 12.14
C VAL A 320 1.54 -10.98 10.75
N VAL A 321 2.87 -10.87 10.61
CA VAL A 321 3.56 -11.14 9.36
C VAL A 321 3.38 -12.59 8.93
N LYS A 322 3.54 -13.56 9.84
CA LYS A 322 3.30 -14.98 9.54
C LYS A 322 1.86 -15.27 9.10
N GLN A 323 0.89 -14.52 9.65
CA GLN A 323 -0.53 -14.70 9.34
C GLN A 323 -0.91 -14.09 7.99
N TYR A 324 -0.47 -12.87 7.69
CA TYR A 324 -0.99 -12.10 6.55
C TYR A 324 -0.01 -12.00 5.38
N PHE A 325 1.30 -12.13 5.57
CA PHE A 325 2.25 -12.00 4.48
C PHE A 325 2.35 -13.30 3.67
N LYS A 326 1.81 -13.28 2.45
CA LYS A 326 1.80 -14.43 1.52
C LYS A 326 3.16 -14.68 0.84
N GLY A 327 4.16 -13.85 1.11
CA GLY A 327 5.50 -13.90 0.52
C GLY A 327 6.55 -14.58 1.41
N SER A 328 7.81 -14.40 1.05
CA SER A 328 8.95 -14.79 1.87
C SER A 328 9.87 -13.59 2.05
N LEU A 329 10.25 -13.27 3.29
CA LEU A 329 11.31 -12.31 3.55
C LEU A 329 12.66 -12.94 3.18
N LYS A 330 13.43 -12.23 2.36
CA LYS A 330 14.67 -12.74 1.79
C LYS A 330 15.76 -11.67 1.86
N PRO A 331 16.98 -12.03 2.29
CA PRO A 331 18.13 -11.14 2.22
C PRO A 331 18.58 -10.89 0.77
N PRO A 332 19.45 -9.89 0.52
CA PRO A 332 20.07 -8.99 1.51
C PRO A 332 19.08 -7.97 2.07
N PHE A 333 19.19 -7.67 3.37
CA PHE A 333 18.46 -6.60 4.02
C PHE A 333 19.34 -5.37 4.16
N ASN A 334 18.78 -4.19 3.88
CA ASN A 334 19.42 -2.93 4.20
C ASN A 334 19.17 -2.60 5.68
N ALA A 335 19.93 -3.27 6.56
CA ALA A 335 19.75 -3.16 8.00
C ALA A 335 19.88 -1.70 8.50
N ALA A 336 20.82 -0.94 7.94
CA ALA A 336 21.06 0.45 8.35
C ALA A 336 19.85 1.35 8.08
N ASP A 337 19.22 1.25 6.92
CA ASP A 337 18.06 2.08 6.60
C ASP A 337 16.76 1.57 7.25
N ARG A 338 16.61 0.24 7.40
CA ARG A 338 15.51 -0.34 8.19
C ARG A 338 15.55 0.13 9.64
N GLU A 339 16.74 0.19 10.24
CA GLU A 339 16.95 0.67 11.60
C GLU A 339 16.59 2.16 11.76
N LYS A 340 16.89 3.00 10.77
CA LYS A 340 16.41 4.40 10.74
C LYS A 340 14.88 4.48 10.71
N GLY A 341 14.22 3.54 10.02
CA GLY A 341 12.77 3.37 10.04
C GLY A 341 12.21 2.79 11.34
N GLY A 342 13.07 2.43 12.31
CA GLY A 342 12.68 1.82 13.58
C GLY A 342 12.65 0.29 13.59
N LEU A 343 13.07 -0.37 12.51
CA LEU A 343 13.08 -1.83 12.39
C LEU A 343 14.49 -2.40 12.54
N THR A 344 14.84 -2.80 13.76
CA THR A 344 16.05 -3.58 13.99
C THR A 344 15.91 -5.01 13.45
N LYS A 345 17.02 -5.75 13.46
CA LYS A 345 17.10 -7.11 12.92
C LYS A 345 16.11 -8.08 13.57
N GLU A 346 15.84 -7.90 14.86
CA GLU A 346 14.94 -8.75 15.65
C GLU A 346 13.51 -8.75 15.11
N TRP A 347 13.09 -7.66 14.43
CA TRP A 347 11.78 -7.57 13.81
C TRP A 347 11.61 -8.58 12.67
N TYR A 348 12.65 -8.77 11.84
CA TYR A 348 12.50 -9.45 10.55
C TYR A 348 13.41 -10.68 10.34
N GLU A 349 14.56 -10.79 11.00
CA GLU A 349 15.44 -11.96 10.86
C GLU A 349 14.76 -13.28 11.26
N PRO A 350 13.97 -13.35 12.35
CA PRO A 350 13.23 -14.56 12.71
C PRO A 350 12.16 -14.99 11.70
N LEU A 351 11.82 -14.11 10.75
CA LEU A 351 10.81 -14.36 9.70
C LEU A 351 11.44 -14.87 8.40
N VAL A 352 12.76 -14.91 8.30
CA VAL A 352 13.45 -15.43 7.12
C VAL A 352 13.23 -16.94 7.05
N VAL A 353 12.50 -17.38 6.03
CA VAL A 353 12.40 -18.80 5.72
C VAL A 353 13.70 -19.26 5.07
N ILE A 354 14.62 -19.80 5.87
CA ILE A 354 15.79 -20.52 5.35
C ILE A 354 15.25 -21.80 4.71
N ARG A 355 15.11 -21.81 3.39
CA ARG A 355 15.03 -23.09 2.68
C ARG A 355 16.42 -23.72 2.77
N GLU A 356 16.59 -24.70 3.64
CA GLU A 356 17.72 -25.62 3.51
C GLU A 356 17.74 -26.10 2.06
N ARG A 357 18.91 -26.02 1.40
CA ARG A 357 19.14 -26.70 0.13
C ARG A 357 19.11 -28.20 0.41
N THR A 358 17.93 -28.80 0.57
CA THR A 358 17.79 -30.24 0.42
C THR A 358 18.19 -30.55 -1.01
N GLY A 359 19.31 -31.24 -1.20
CA GLY A 359 19.92 -31.58 -2.50
C GLY A 359 19.08 -32.49 -3.39
N ILE A 360 17.76 -32.42 -3.31
CA ILE A 360 16.83 -33.19 -4.14
C ILE A 360 16.49 -32.33 -5.35
N LYS A 361 17.06 -32.68 -6.50
CA LYS A 361 16.63 -32.15 -7.79
C LYS A 361 15.12 -32.44 -7.97
N PRO A 362 14.28 -31.46 -8.31
CA PRO A 362 12.90 -31.76 -8.66
C PRO A 362 12.89 -32.67 -9.88
N ALA A 363 12.12 -33.76 -9.81
CA ALA A 363 11.92 -34.67 -10.93
C ALA A 363 11.44 -33.86 -12.14
N ALA A 364 12.07 -34.09 -13.29
CA ALA A 364 11.75 -33.41 -14.54
C ALA A 364 10.26 -33.60 -14.87
N GLY A 365 9.47 -32.54 -14.63
CA GLY A 365 8.07 -32.49 -15.02
C GLY A 365 7.96 -32.66 -16.53
N ARG A 366 7.26 -33.71 -16.96
CA ARG A 366 7.00 -34.06 -18.35
C ARG A 366 6.34 -32.85 -19.04
N ARG A 367 7.04 -32.26 -20.01
CA ARG A 367 6.57 -31.13 -20.82
C ARG A 367 5.38 -31.60 -21.67
N LEU A 368 4.18 -31.09 -21.40
CA LEU A 368 3.03 -31.26 -22.31
C LEU A 368 3.30 -30.44 -23.58
N PRO A 369 3.20 -31.02 -24.79
CA PRO A 369 3.47 -30.30 -26.02
C PRO A 369 2.32 -29.31 -26.30
N SER A 370 2.67 -28.04 -26.49
CA SER A 370 1.78 -27.01 -26.99
C SER A 370 1.52 -27.23 -28.48
N LYS A 371 0.26 -27.48 -28.86
CA LYS A 371 -0.16 -27.39 -30.26
C LYS A 371 -0.15 -25.91 -30.67
N LYS A 372 0.87 -25.52 -31.46
CA LYS A 372 0.79 -24.39 -32.38
C LYS A 372 0.51 -24.98 -33.76
N GLU A 373 -0.72 -24.85 -34.24
CA GLU A 373 -1.00 -24.98 -35.67
C GLU A 373 -1.11 -23.57 -36.26
N LYS A 374 -0.25 -23.32 -37.24
CA LYS A 374 -0.17 -22.10 -38.06
C LYS A 374 -0.92 -22.43 -39.36
N PRO A 375 -1.81 -21.58 -39.88
CA PRO A 375 -2.39 -21.84 -41.19
C PRO A 375 -1.36 -21.46 -42.25
N THR A 376 -0.94 -22.41 -43.08
CA THR A 376 -0.25 -22.13 -44.34
C THR A 376 -1.23 -22.35 -45.47
N SER A 377 -1.47 -21.28 -46.21
CA SER A 377 -2.01 -21.28 -47.56
C SER A 377 -1.10 -22.08 -48.50
N GLU A 378 -1.69 -22.90 -49.38
CA GLU A 378 -1.37 -22.93 -50.80
C GLU A 378 -2.39 -23.79 -51.55
N ALA A 379 -2.78 -23.30 -52.71
CA ALA A 379 -3.75 -23.87 -53.63
C ALA A 379 -3.03 -24.71 -54.69
N GLU A 380 -3.68 -25.77 -55.18
CA GLU A 380 -3.71 -26.26 -56.57
C GLU A 380 -4.49 -27.59 -56.56
N ALA A 381 -5.74 -27.62 -57.04
CA ALA A 381 -6.16 -27.90 -58.42
C ALA A 381 -6.09 -29.39 -58.80
N VAL A 382 -7.25 -29.96 -59.19
CA VAL A 382 -7.50 -30.72 -60.44
C VAL A 382 -8.66 -31.73 -60.28
N SER A 383 -9.75 -31.42 -61.01
CA SER A 383 -10.70 -32.27 -61.77
C SER A 383 -11.34 -33.55 -61.20
N GLY A 384 -12.65 -33.71 -61.49
CA GLY A 384 -13.17 -35.02 -61.92
C GLY A 384 -14.57 -35.44 -61.46
N THR A 385 -15.61 -34.93 -62.13
CA THR A 385 -16.80 -35.66 -62.65
C THR A 385 -17.65 -36.64 -61.78
N SER A 386 -18.97 -36.32 -61.76
CA SER A 386 -20.15 -37.17 -62.10
C SER A 386 -20.90 -38.02 -61.03
N GLY A 387 -22.24 -38.02 -61.17
CA GLY A 387 -23.24 -38.98 -60.66
C GLY A 387 -24.02 -38.50 -59.42
N ALA A 388 -25.29 -38.06 -59.48
CA ALA A 388 -26.55 -38.85 -59.46
C ALA A 388 -26.66 -39.77 -58.21
N GLU A 389 -27.67 -39.84 -57.34
CA GLU A 389 -29.15 -39.70 -57.35
C GLU A 389 -29.62 -39.29 -55.92
N ALA A 390 -30.59 -38.40 -55.72
CA ALA A 390 -32.03 -38.60 -55.45
C ALA A 390 -32.41 -39.44 -54.20
N THR A 391 -33.07 -38.78 -53.22
CA THR A 391 -34.36 -39.11 -52.54
C THR A 391 -34.51 -38.14 -51.35
N GLU A 392 -35.32 -37.08 -51.46
CA GLU A 392 -36.75 -37.03 -51.12
C GLU A 392 -37.03 -37.05 -49.60
N LEU A 393 -37.30 -35.89 -49.01
CA LEU A 393 -38.58 -35.65 -48.32
C LEU A 393 -38.84 -34.14 -48.22
N ALA A 394 -40.01 -33.74 -48.69
CA ALA A 394 -40.45 -32.36 -48.84
C ALA A 394 -41.16 -31.82 -47.58
N ALA A 395 -41.20 -30.47 -47.50
CA ALA A 395 -42.34 -29.63 -47.09
C ALA A 395 -42.86 -29.74 -45.63
N SER A 396 -43.33 -28.71 -44.93
CA SER A 396 -43.57 -27.29 -45.19
C SER A 396 -43.66 -26.57 -43.83
N VAL A 397 -43.10 -25.36 -43.69
CA VAL A 397 -43.80 -24.04 -43.60
C VAL A 397 -44.86 -23.95 -42.49
N GLU A 398 -44.60 -23.15 -41.45
CA GLU A 398 -45.27 -21.85 -41.20
C GLU A 398 -44.66 -21.11 -39.99
N SER A 399 -44.55 -19.79 -40.11
CA SER A 399 -44.15 -18.82 -39.07
C SER A 399 -45.41 -18.07 -38.58
N PRO A 400 -45.30 -16.89 -37.95
CA PRO A 400 -45.28 -16.64 -36.51
C PRO A 400 -46.59 -16.00 -36.00
N VAL A 401 -46.79 -15.89 -34.68
CA VAL A 401 -47.88 -15.06 -34.12
C VAL A 401 -47.32 -14.04 -33.12
N LYS A 402 -47.68 -12.77 -33.37
CA LYS A 402 -47.59 -11.61 -32.47
C LYS A 402 -48.97 -10.91 -32.44
N ALA A 403 -49.33 -10.40 -31.25
CA ALA A 403 -50.42 -9.47 -30.87
C ALA A 403 -51.86 -10.03 -30.95
N GLU A 404 -52.82 -9.72 -30.06
CA GLU A 404 -53.25 -8.43 -29.48
C GLU A 404 -53.99 -8.56 -28.10
N GLU A 405 -54.06 -7.41 -27.42
CA GLU A 405 -55.10 -6.83 -26.51
C GLU A 405 -55.78 -7.63 -25.37
N VAL A 406 -55.64 -7.13 -24.13
CA VAL A 406 -56.67 -6.41 -23.32
C VAL A 406 -55.98 -5.38 -22.42
#